data_AF-A0A6C0U5D5-F1
#
_entry.id   AF-A0A6C0U5D5-F1
#
_cell.length_a   1.000
_cell.length_b   1.000
_cell.length_c   1.000
_cell.angle_alpha   90.00
_cell.angle_beta   90.00
_cell.angle_gamma   90.00
#
_symmetry.space_group_name_H-M   'P 1'
#
loop_
_entity.id
_entity.type
_entity.pdbx_description
1 polymer ?
#
loop_
_entity_poly.entity_id
_entity_poly.type
_entity_poly.pdbx_seq_one_letter_code
_entity_poly.pdbx_strand_id
1 'polypeptide(L)'
;MSTLAFDSLQYARRLKAVGVPEQQAEVQAELMAEAFGFYADNIVTRDYLDATLRAAFAEQDVRLEQRFAEFETRLEQRSTEHDLRFNAIDQQFVRQEARMDGRFAEQDLKFTRQVADIKSQLRVLIFMVSGTWLLVGLPLLQEALAG
;
A
#
# COMPACT_ATOMS: atom_id res chain seq x y z
N MET A 1 -16.75 48.96 -14.18
CA MET A 1 -17.44 48.34 -15.31
C MET A 1 -17.94 49.43 -16.25
N SER A 2 -17.34 49.58 -17.43
CA SER A 2 -17.96 50.37 -18.49
C SER A 2 -18.99 49.47 -19.13
N THR A 3 -20.21 49.45 -18.60
CA THR A 3 -21.34 48.93 -19.37
C THR A 3 -21.32 49.71 -20.68
N LEU A 4 -21.21 49.02 -21.81
CA LEU A 4 -21.51 49.61 -23.10
C LEU A 4 -23.02 49.88 -23.09
N ALA A 5 -23.40 50.99 -22.46
CA ALA A 5 -24.78 51.44 -22.42
C ALA A 5 -25.19 51.70 -23.87
N PHE A 6 -26.21 50.98 -24.33
CA PHE A 6 -26.75 51.18 -25.66
C PHE A 6 -27.30 52.61 -25.75
N ASP A 7 -26.64 53.46 -26.54
CA ASP A 7 -27.05 54.85 -26.74
C ASP A 7 -28.19 54.91 -27.77
N SER A 8 -29.42 54.79 -27.26
CA SER A 8 -30.64 54.82 -28.07
C SER A 8 -30.81 56.14 -28.83
N LEU A 9 -30.34 57.27 -28.29
CA LEU A 9 -30.40 58.58 -28.94
C LEU A 9 -29.44 58.66 -30.12
N GLN A 10 -28.22 58.18 -29.96
CA GLN A 10 -27.26 58.10 -31.06
C GLN A 10 -27.73 57.13 -32.15
N TYR A 11 -28.36 56.02 -31.76
CA TYR A 11 -28.95 55.05 -32.68
C TYR A 11 -30.11 55.64 -33.48
N ALA A 12 -31.07 56.30 -32.83
CA ALA A 12 -32.19 56.99 -33.50
C ALA A 12 -31.70 58.08 -34.48
N ARG A 13 -30.67 58.85 -34.10
CA ARG A 13 -30.07 59.87 -34.99
C ARG A 13 -29.46 59.25 -36.24
N ARG A 14 -28.81 58.09 -36.13
CA ARG A 14 -28.26 57.38 -37.29
C ARG A 14 -29.35 56.85 -38.22
N LEU A 15 -30.45 56.34 -37.66
CA LEU A 15 -31.62 55.91 -38.44
C LEU A 15 -32.24 57.08 -39.22
N LYS A 16 -32.41 58.24 -38.57
CA LYS A 16 -32.87 59.46 -39.24
C LYS A 16 -31.93 59.89 -40.37
N ALA A 17 -30.61 59.78 -40.16
CA ALA A 17 -29.61 60.15 -41.17
C ALA A 17 -29.64 59.26 -42.44
N VAL A 18 -30.15 58.04 -42.35
CA VAL A 18 -30.34 57.14 -43.51
C VAL A 18 -31.77 57.17 -44.06
N GLY A 19 -32.58 58.14 -43.65
CA GLY A 19 -33.92 58.39 -44.21
C GLY A 19 -35.07 57.68 -43.51
N VAL A 20 -34.85 57.07 -42.34
CA VAL A 20 -35.94 56.49 -41.54
C VAL A 20 -36.77 57.63 -40.92
N PRO A 21 -38.12 57.59 -41.02
CA PRO A 21 -38.99 58.57 -40.38
C PRO A 21 -38.77 58.67 -38.87
N GLU A 22 -38.90 59.87 -38.31
CA GLU A 22 -38.55 60.15 -36.91
C GLU A 22 -39.25 59.23 -35.90
N GLN A 23 -40.57 59.05 -36.03
CA GLN A 23 -41.33 58.13 -35.16
C GLN A 23 -40.84 56.68 -35.27
N GLN A 24 -40.46 56.21 -36.45
CA GLN A 24 -39.95 54.85 -36.62
C GLN A 24 -38.55 54.71 -36.03
N ALA A 25 -37.68 55.71 -36.22
CA ALA A 25 -36.33 55.71 -35.68
C ALA A 25 -36.31 55.70 -34.15
N GLU A 26 -37.24 56.42 -33.51
CA GLU A 26 -37.36 56.48 -32.05
C GLU A 26 -37.91 55.17 -31.48
N VAL A 27 -39.01 54.64 -32.02
CA VAL A 27 -39.58 53.36 -31.58
C VAL A 27 -38.60 52.20 -31.77
N GLN A 28 -37.85 52.20 -32.88
CA GLN A 28 -36.86 51.16 -33.13
C GLN A 28 -35.65 51.27 -32.19
N ALA A 29 -35.26 52.48 -31.78
CA ALA A 29 -34.21 52.69 -30.80
C ALA A 29 -34.64 52.28 -29.37
N GLU A 30 -35.90 52.56 -29.01
CA GLU A 30 -36.49 52.19 -27.73
C GLU A 30 -36.59 50.66 -27.59
N LEU A 31 -37.14 49.98 -28.58
CA LEU A 31 -37.23 48.52 -28.60
C LEU A 31 -35.85 47.84 -28.57
N MET A 32 -34.85 48.42 -29.24
CA MET A 32 -33.47 47.91 -29.17
C MET A 32 -32.83 48.14 -27.81
N ALA A 33 -33.08 49.28 -27.16
CA ALA A 33 -32.60 49.54 -25.81
C ALA A 33 -33.22 48.58 -24.78
N GLU A 34 -34.52 48.32 -24.91
CA GLU A 34 -35.25 47.37 -24.06
C GLU A 34 -34.74 45.94 -24.24
N ALA A 35 -34.56 45.49 -25.49
CA ALA A 35 -33.99 44.17 -25.79
C ALA A 35 -32.56 44.04 -25.24
N PHE A 36 -31.70 45.05 -25.41
CA PHE A 36 -30.34 45.02 -24.86
C PHE A 36 -30.34 45.02 -23.33
N GLY A 37 -31.25 45.74 -22.67
CA GLY A 37 -31.42 45.68 -21.22
C GLY A 37 -31.76 44.27 -20.72
N PHE A 38 -32.70 43.60 -21.41
CA PHE A 38 -33.09 42.22 -21.11
C PHE A 38 -31.94 41.21 -21.26
N TYR A 39 -31.07 41.39 -22.27
CA TYR A 39 -29.90 40.53 -22.46
C TYR A 39 -28.73 40.89 -21.55
N ALA A 40 -28.56 42.17 -21.18
CA ALA A 40 -27.48 42.62 -20.31
C ALA A 40 -27.54 41.96 -18.91
N ASP A 41 -28.74 41.79 -18.35
CA ASP A 41 -28.93 41.12 -17.07
C ASP A 41 -28.60 39.61 -17.11
N ASN A 42 -28.61 39.00 -18.29
CA ASN A 42 -28.28 37.59 -18.48
C ASN A 42 -26.86 37.36 -19.04
N ILE A 43 -26.07 38.43 -19.25
CA ILE A 43 -24.70 38.29 -19.72
C ILE A 43 -23.79 37.89 -18.56
N VAL A 44 -23.18 36.73 -18.71
CA VAL A 44 -22.08 36.30 -17.86
C VAL A 44 -20.85 37.15 -18.18
N THR A 45 -20.38 37.92 -17.21
CA THR A 45 -19.20 38.77 -17.37
C THR A 45 -17.91 37.97 -17.20
N ARG A 46 -16.82 38.47 -17.81
CA ARG A 46 -15.49 37.89 -17.62
C ARG A 46 -15.09 37.87 -16.13
N ASP A 47 -15.35 38.96 -15.42
CA ASP A 47 -14.99 39.09 -14.00
C ASP A 47 -15.77 38.10 -13.13
N TYR A 48 -17.05 37.88 -13.44
CA TYR A 48 -17.86 36.84 -12.79
C TYR A 48 -17.28 35.45 -13.04
N LEU A 49 -16.96 35.10 -14.29
CA LEU A 49 -16.35 33.80 -14.61
C LEU A 49 -15.00 33.62 -13.91
N ASP A 50 -14.16 34.63 -13.91
CA ASP A 50 -12.84 34.59 -13.28
C ASP A 50 -12.96 34.39 -11.76
N ALA A 51 -13.92 35.08 -11.13
CA ALA A 51 -14.21 34.90 -9.71
C ALA A 51 -14.76 33.49 -9.40
N THR A 52 -15.74 33.01 -10.17
CA THR A 52 -16.35 31.69 -9.97
C THR A 52 -15.34 30.57 -10.21
N LEU A 53 -14.51 30.68 -11.26
CA LEU A 53 -13.49 29.69 -11.56
C LEU A 53 -12.39 29.66 -10.49
N ARG A 54 -11.91 30.83 -10.04
CA ARG A 54 -10.95 30.86 -8.92
C ARG A 54 -11.51 30.23 -7.66
N ALA A 55 -12.77 30.51 -7.32
CA ALA A 55 -13.41 29.90 -6.16
C ALA A 55 -13.50 28.37 -6.31
N ALA A 56 -13.95 27.88 -7.46
CA ALA A 56 -14.07 26.45 -7.73
C ALA A 56 -12.71 25.73 -7.68
N PHE A 57 -11.65 26.32 -8.25
CA PHE A 57 -10.31 25.76 -8.19
C PHE A 57 -9.74 25.78 -6.76
N ALA A 58 -9.95 26.85 -6.00
CA ALA A 58 -9.52 26.91 -4.61
C ALA A 58 -10.20 25.84 -3.74
N GLU A 59 -11.50 25.61 -3.95
CA GLU A 59 -12.23 24.53 -3.27
C GLU A 59 -11.69 23.15 -3.68
N GLN A 60 -11.40 22.96 -4.97
CA GLN A 60 -10.85 21.71 -5.47
C GLN A 60 -9.45 21.44 -4.89
N ASP A 61 -8.59 22.44 -4.81
CA ASP A 61 -7.25 22.34 -4.23
C ASP A 61 -7.33 21.91 -2.76
N VAL A 62 -8.20 22.56 -1.97
CA VAL A 62 -8.43 22.17 -0.56
C VAL A 62 -8.90 20.72 -0.45
N ARG A 63 -9.82 20.29 -1.32
CA ARG A 63 -10.35 18.93 -1.32
C ARG A 63 -9.28 17.91 -1.70
N LEU A 64 -8.42 18.24 -2.66
CA LEU A 64 -7.30 17.39 -3.07
C LEU A 64 -6.29 17.27 -1.94
N GLU A 65 -5.92 18.38 -1.31
CA GLU A 65 -5.00 18.40 -0.16
C GLU A 65 -5.50 17.52 0.98
N GLN A 66 -6.78 17.63 1.34
CA GLN A 66 -7.40 16.76 2.35
C GLN A 66 -7.31 15.27 1.99
N ARG A 67 -7.61 14.92 0.73
CA ARG A 67 -7.51 13.53 0.26
C ARG A 67 -6.08 13.02 0.26
N PHE A 68 -5.11 13.85 -0.09
CA PHE A 68 -3.70 13.49 -0.03
C PHE A 68 -3.24 13.25 1.41
N ALA A 69 -3.60 14.14 2.34
CA ALA A 69 -3.31 13.97 3.76
C ALA A 69 -3.93 12.69 4.36
N GLU A 70 -5.19 12.39 4.01
CA GLU A 70 -5.84 11.14 4.40
C GLU A 70 -5.13 9.90 3.81
N PHE A 71 -4.71 9.98 2.54
CA PHE A 71 -4.01 8.90 1.88
C PHE A 71 -2.63 8.65 2.49
N GLU A 72 -1.88 9.71 2.79
CA GLU A 72 -0.59 9.65 3.47
C GLU A 72 -0.73 9.00 4.84
N THR A 73 -1.70 9.46 5.65
CA THR A 73 -1.99 8.86 6.96
C THR A 73 -2.31 7.36 6.85
N ARG A 74 -3.13 6.98 5.85
CA ARG A 74 -3.50 5.57 5.63
C ARG A 74 -2.31 4.72 5.17
N LEU A 75 -1.42 5.28 4.35
CA LEU A 75 -0.20 4.60 3.94
C LEU A 75 0.74 4.39 5.12
N GLU A 76 0.92 5.39 5.97
CA GLU A 76 1.78 5.29 7.15
C GLU A 76 1.26 4.27 8.15
N GLN A 77 -0.06 4.25 8.40
CA GLN A 77 -0.69 3.19 9.20
C GLN A 77 -0.46 1.80 8.62
N ARG A 78 -0.63 1.62 7.30
CA ARG A 78 -0.40 0.33 6.65
C ARG A 78 1.06 -0.08 6.68
N SER A 79 2.00 0.87 6.54
CA SER A 79 3.43 0.61 6.67
C SER A 79 3.75 0.11 8.07
N THR A 80 3.23 0.79 9.10
CA THR A 80 3.42 0.40 10.50
C THR A 80 2.84 -0.98 10.78
N GLU A 81 1.66 -1.29 10.24
CA GLU A 81 1.06 -2.63 10.36
C GLU A 81 1.94 -3.70 9.68
N HIS A 82 2.48 -3.41 8.49
CA HIS A 82 3.39 -4.32 7.81
C HIS A 82 4.67 -4.54 8.61
N ASP A 83 5.27 -3.49 9.17
CA ASP A 83 6.47 -3.61 10.00
C ASP A 83 6.22 -4.48 11.24
N LEU A 84 5.06 -4.32 11.89
CA LEU A 84 4.66 -5.19 13.01
C LEU A 84 4.49 -6.65 12.57
N ARG A 85 3.90 -6.90 11.40
CA ARG A 85 3.75 -8.25 10.85
C ARG A 85 5.10 -8.88 10.51
N PHE A 86 6.01 -8.14 9.88
CA PHE A 86 7.36 -8.62 9.58
C PHE A 86 8.12 -8.96 10.87
N ASN A 87 8.09 -8.09 11.86
CA ASN A 87 8.71 -8.37 13.16
C ASN A 87 8.10 -9.62 13.84
N ALA A 88 6.79 -9.83 13.73
CA ALA A 88 6.14 -11.02 14.26
C ALA A 88 6.60 -12.30 13.54
N ILE A 89 6.77 -12.23 12.21
CA ILE A 89 7.29 -13.34 11.40
C ILE A 89 8.74 -13.64 11.80
N ASP A 90 9.60 -12.63 11.95
CA ASP A 90 10.99 -12.81 12.39
C ASP A 90 11.06 -13.49 13.77
N GLN A 91 10.22 -13.07 14.71
CA GLN A 91 10.14 -13.74 16.01
C GLN A 91 9.66 -15.19 15.92
N GLN A 92 8.80 -15.52 14.96
CA GLN A 92 8.40 -16.91 14.72
C GLN A 92 9.56 -17.73 14.16
N PHE A 93 10.32 -17.18 13.22
CA PHE A 93 11.52 -17.83 12.69
C PHE A 93 12.55 -18.09 13.78
N VAL A 94 12.88 -17.10 14.60
CA VAL A 94 13.81 -17.28 15.73
C VAL A 94 13.32 -18.36 16.71
N ARG A 95 12.01 -18.38 17.02
CA ARG A 95 11.43 -19.44 17.85
C ARG A 95 11.51 -20.81 17.20
N GLN A 96 11.28 -20.89 15.89
CA GLN A 96 11.35 -22.13 15.14
C GLN A 96 12.78 -22.66 15.08
N GLU A 97 13.76 -21.78 14.83
CA GLU A 97 15.19 -22.09 14.85
C GLU A 97 15.61 -22.66 16.21
N ALA A 98 15.31 -21.96 17.31
CA ALA A 98 15.60 -22.45 18.66
C ALA A 98 14.95 -23.81 18.97
N ARG A 99 13.73 -24.06 18.45
CA ARG A 99 13.05 -25.35 18.60
C ARG A 99 13.75 -26.45 17.80
N MET A 100 14.24 -26.16 16.61
CA MET A 100 15.00 -27.10 15.79
C MET A 100 16.33 -27.43 16.46
N ASP A 101 17.07 -26.43 16.91
CA ASP A 101 18.34 -26.61 17.62
C ASP A 101 18.17 -27.45 18.88
N GLY A 102 17.13 -27.18 19.68
CA GLY A 102 16.82 -28.00 20.86
C GLY A 102 16.52 -29.46 20.52
N ARG A 103 15.81 -29.71 19.42
CA ARG A 103 15.53 -31.08 18.94
C ARG A 103 16.78 -31.79 18.43
N PHE A 104 17.65 -31.09 17.71
CA PHE A 104 18.93 -31.63 17.25
C PHE A 104 19.83 -31.97 18.44
N ALA A 105 19.96 -31.07 19.42
CA ALA A 105 20.71 -31.34 20.63
C ALA A 105 20.16 -32.56 21.42
N GLU A 106 18.84 -32.70 21.51
CA GLU A 106 18.22 -33.87 22.14
C GLU A 106 18.49 -35.17 21.36
N GLN A 107 18.41 -35.12 20.03
CA GLN A 107 18.73 -36.26 19.17
C GLN A 107 20.20 -36.66 19.28
N ASP A 108 21.13 -35.70 19.27
CA ASP A 108 22.56 -35.96 19.45
C ASP A 108 22.86 -36.63 20.80
N LEU A 109 22.20 -36.19 21.87
CA LEU A 109 22.31 -36.84 23.18
C LEU A 109 21.77 -38.28 23.15
N LYS A 110 20.64 -38.53 22.47
CA LYS A 110 20.09 -39.89 22.31
C LYS A 110 21.02 -40.79 21.51
N PHE A 111 21.55 -40.31 20.38
CA PHE A 111 22.53 -41.05 19.58
C PHE A 111 23.79 -41.36 20.38
N THR A 112 24.33 -40.36 21.09
CA THR A 112 25.52 -40.55 21.95
C THR A 112 25.27 -41.61 23.01
N ARG A 113 24.10 -41.60 23.67
CA ARG A 113 23.71 -42.62 24.65
C ARG A 113 23.55 -44.01 24.01
N GLN A 114 22.88 -44.12 22.87
CA GLN A 114 22.72 -45.40 22.17
C GLN A 114 24.06 -45.98 21.74
N VAL A 115 24.96 -45.16 21.20
CA VAL A 115 26.32 -45.59 20.83
C VAL A 115 27.11 -46.05 22.06
N ALA A 116 26.99 -45.35 23.18
CA ALA A 116 27.64 -45.76 24.43
C ALA A 116 27.08 -47.09 24.95
N ASP A 117 25.76 -47.26 24.93
CA ASP A 117 25.10 -48.50 25.33
C ASP A 117 25.52 -49.69 24.45
N ILE A 118 25.48 -49.53 23.12
CA ILE A 118 25.97 -50.54 22.16
C ILE A 118 27.43 -50.90 22.43
N LYS A 119 28.31 -49.91 22.65
CA LYS A 119 29.73 -50.17 22.99
C LYS A 119 29.87 -50.97 24.28
N SER A 120 29.02 -50.71 25.27
CA SER A 120 29.03 -51.45 26.54
C SER A 120 28.59 -52.91 26.35
N GLN A 121 27.52 -53.14 25.57
CA GLN A 121 27.00 -54.47 25.28
C GLN A 121 28.01 -55.28 24.47
N LEU A 122 28.61 -54.69 23.43
CA LEU A 122 29.68 -55.32 22.65
C LEU A 122 30.86 -55.73 23.53
N ARG A 123 31.26 -54.86 24.47
CA ARG A 123 32.36 -55.18 25.40
C ARG A 123 32.03 -56.40 26.26
N VAL A 124 30.82 -56.47 26.82
CA VAL A 124 30.36 -57.62 27.60
C VAL A 124 30.34 -58.89 26.74
N LEU A 125 29.83 -58.80 25.51
CA LEU A 125 29.77 -59.92 24.58
C LEU A 125 31.17 -60.42 24.21
N ILE A 126 32.11 -59.52 23.93
CA ILE A 126 33.52 -59.87 23.67
C ILE A 126 34.14 -60.59 24.86
N PHE A 127 33.91 -60.12 26.10
CA PHE A 127 34.41 -60.81 27.30
C PHE A 127 33.78 -62.19 27.48
N MET A 128 32.48 -62.31 27.24
CA MET A 128 31.76 -63.59 27.34
C MET A 128 32.27 -64.59 26.31
N VAL A 129 32.38 -64.20 25.03
CA VAL A 129 32.88 -65.05 23.95
C VAL A 129 34.33 -65.45 24.20
N SER A 130 35.18 -64.51 24.63
CA SER A 130 36.58 -64.81 24.96
C SER A 130 36.69 -65.77 26.15
N GLY A 131 35.84 -65.60 27.17
CA GLY A 131 35.74 -66.51 28.31
C GLY A 131 35.27 -67.91 27.93
N THR A 132 34.24 -68.02 27.08
CA THR A 132 33.77 -69.33 26.58
C THR A 132 34.82 -70.00 25.69
N TRP A 133 35.54 -69.21 24.89
CA TRP A 133 36.62 -69.73 24.04
C TRP A 133 37.80 -70.24 24.88
N LEU A 134 38.15 -69.55 25.97
CA LEU A 134 39.15 -70.05 26.92
C LEU A 134 38.69 -71.32 27.64
N LEU A 135 37.43 -71.38 28.09
CA LEU A 135 36.88 -72.54 28.79
C LEU A 135 36.85 -73.80 27.91
N VAL A 136 36.48 -73.66 26.63
CA VAL A 136 36.33 -74.78 25.68
C VAL A 136 37.63 -75.07 24.92
N GLY A 137 38.41 -74.04 24.59
CA GLY A 137 39.64 -74.16 23.81
C GLY A 137 40.82 -74.72 24.60
N LEU A 138 40.94 -74.40 25.89
CA LEU A 138 42.01 -74.91 26.75
C LEU A 138 41.98 -76.45 26.90
N PRO A 139 40.84 -77.11 27.20
CA PRO A 139 40.79 -78.57 27.30
C PRO A 139 40.98 -79.25 25.94
N LEU A 140 40.44 -78.72 24.85
CA LEU A 140 40.64 -79.29 23.50
C LEU A 140 42.10 -79.24 23.06
N LEU A 141 42.85 -78.19 23.42
CA LEU A 141 44.28 -78.12 23.15
C LEU A 141 45.09 -79.08 24.03
N GLN A 142 44.68 -79.31 25.28
CA GLN A 142 45.31 -80.30 26.15
C GLN A 142 45.09 -81.72 25.63
N GLU A 143 43.88 -82.06 25.17
CA GLU A 143 43.58 -83.35 24.56
C GLU A 143 44.35 -83.55 23.24
N ALA A 144 44.48 -82.52 22.40
CA ALA A 144 45.22 -82.60 21.14
C ALA A 144 46.75 -82.67 21.29
N LEU A 145 47.31 -82.23 22.42
CA LEU A 145 48.75 -82.35 22.74
C LEU A 145 49.07 -83.63 23.53
N ALA A 146 48.08 -84.27 24.13
CA ALA A 146 48.24 -85.49 24.93
C ALA A 146 47.93 -86.79 24.16
N GLY A 147 47.37 -86.70 22.95
CA GLY A 147 47.22 -87.81 22.00
C GLY A 147 48.29 -87.80 20.92
#